data_AF-A0A060W064-F1
#
_entry.id   AF-A0A060W064-F1
#
_cell.length_a   1.000
_cell.length_b   1.000
_cell.length_c   1.000
_cell.angle_alpha   90.00
_cell.angle_beta   90.00
_cell.angle_gamma   90.00
#
_symmetry.space_group_name_H-M   'P 1'
#
loop_
_entity.id
_entity.type
_entity.pdbx_description
1 polymer ?
#
loop_
_entity_poly.entity_id
_entity_poly.type
_entity_poly.pdbx_seq_one_letter_code
_entity_poly.pdbx_strand_id
1 'polypeptide(L)'
;MSTFADETAADVPVKDITLNLTKVGVGLSEMLVAQNARARQAILRVSREDLEDRFLRLHEENLLLKQHTHKQEDKIKRMATKLVRLVKDRRRVEQVAAGGVRPGSRDVELEEMMEELQEKVQELQMQNEGLKQRLLAAKQQLQTQSKRPTPYGHVQSRVNTGLRRLREDTFSLAQLPPAAPRGPRSVEVEMSGRAPQGLLPRYGHSLLDDARAEIRNLYVLFLSAS
;
A
#
# COMPACT_ATOMS: atom_id res chain seq x y z
N MET A 1 64.12 14.43 -51.47
CA MET A 1 64.05 15.07 -50.14
C MET A 1 62.73 15.83 -50.07
N SER A 2 61.75 15.31 -49.32
CA SER A 2 60.38 15.83 -49.30
C SER A 2 60.18 16.67 -48.04
N THR A 3 59.83 17.94 -48.23
CA THR A 3 59.60 18.93 -47.19
C THR A 3 58.26 18.70 -46.51
N PHE A 4 58.29 18.53 -45.19
CA PHE A 4 57.14 18.54 -44.30
C PHE A 4 56.46 19.92 -44.33
N ALA A 5 55.15 19.94 -44.59
CA ALA A 5 54.29 21.07 -44.27
C ALA A 5 53.31 20.59 -43.19
N ASP A 6 53.49 21.11 -41.98
CA ASP A 6 52.56 21.01 -40.85
C ASP A 6 51.46 22.05 -41.07
N GLU A 7 50.21 21.61 -41.19
CA GLU A 7 49.04 22.43 -41.53
C GLU A 7 48.11 22.51 -40.32
N THR A 8 48.63 23.01 -39.20
CA THR A 8 47.84 23.30 -37.99
C THR A 8 47.61 24.80 -37.86
N ALA A 9 46.64 25.39 -38.59
CA ALA A 9 46.16 26.76 -38.31
C ALA A 9 44.85 27.17 -39.02
N ALA A 10 43.86 26.28 -39.17
CA ALA A 10 42.49 26.72 -39.46
C ALA A 10 41.69 26.70 -38.14
N ASP A 11 41.90 27.71 -37.31
CA ASP A 11 41.06 27.98 -36.14
C ASP A 11 39.70 28.49 -36.64
N VAL A 12 38.86 27.54 -37.05
CA VAL A 12 37.45 27.80 -37.37
C VAL A 12 36.74 27.89 -36.04
N PRO A 13 36.05 29.01 -35.73
CA PRO A 13 35.26 29.09 -34.52
C PRO A 13 34.23 27.96 -34.52
N VAL A 14 34.34 27.06 -33.55
CA VAL A 14 33.36 26.01 -33.29
C VAL A 14 32.04 26.71 -33.01
N LYS A 15 31.07 26.57 -33.93
CA LYS A 15 29.69 26.96 -33.64
C LYS A 15 29.24 26.07 -32.49
N ASP A 16 29.13 26.64 -31.29
CA ASP A 16 28.37 26.02 -30.22
C ASP A 16 27.02 25.65 -30.81
N ILE A 17 26.77 24.34 -30.91
CA ILE A 17 25.43 23.80 -31.13
C ILE A 17 24.68 24.06 -29.83
N THR A 18 24.38 25.33 -29.59
CA THR A 18 23.25 25.73 -28.78
C THR A 18 22.05 25.24 -29.57
N LEU A 19 21.67 23.98 -29.30
CA LEU A 19 20.39 23.45 -29.70
C LEU A 19 19.38 24.52 -29.32
N ASN A 20 18.74 25.12 -30.33
CA ASN A 20 17.77 26.19 -30.19
C ASN A 20 16.49 25.63 -29.55
N LEU A 21 16.61 25.05 -28.36
CA LEU A 21 15.52 24.54 -27.54
C LEU A 21 14.53 25.68 -27.24
N THR A 22 15.04 26.90 -27.12
CA THR A 22 14.25 28.12 -26.94
C THR A 22 13.45 28.49 -28.19
N LYS A 23 14.01 28.36 -29.40
CA LYS A 23 13.29 28.71 -30.65
C LYS A 23 12.24 27.66 -31.03
N VAL A 24 12.55 26.38 -30.79
CA VAL A 24 11.58 25.28 -30.97
C VAL A 24 10.48 25.34 -29.88
N GLY A 25 10.84 25.67 -28.64
CA GLY A 25 9.87 25.88 -27.55
C GLY A 25 8.92 27.05 -27.80
N VAL A 26 9.41 28.17 -28.33
CA VAL A 26 8.57 29.32 -28.71
C VAL A 26 7.65 28.99 -29.89
N GLY A 27 8.16 28.32 -30.94
CA GLY A 27 7.34 27.91 -32.08
C GLY A 27 6.26 26.87 -31.73
N LEU A 28 6.57 25.92 -30.84
CA LEU A 28 5.59 24.96 -30.32
C LEU A 28 4.55 25.64 -29.41
N SER A 29 4.99 26.59 -28.58
CA SER A 29 4.10 27.37 -27.72
C SER A 29 3.13 28.23 -28.54
N GLU A 30 3.62 28.94 -29.55
CA GLU A 30 2.78 29.74 -30.47
C GLU A 30 1.81 28.85 -31.26
N MET A 31 2.26 27.67 -31.72
CA MET A 31 1.41 26.68 -32.38
C MET A 31 0.31 26.15 -31.46
N LEU A 32 0.64 25.83 -30.21
CA LEU A 32 -0.32 25.39 -29.19
C LEU A 32 -1.34 26.48 -28.85
N VAL A 33 -0.92 27.74 -28.77
CA VAL A 33 -1.81 28.89 -28.52
C VAL A 33 -2.76 29.08 -29.70
N ALA A 34 -2.26 29.03 -30.93
CA ALA A 34 -3.08 29.13 -32.14
C ALA A 34 -4.08 27.97 -32.27
N GLN A 35 -3.64 26.75 -31.96
CA GLN A 35 -4.49 25.57 -31.92
C GLN A 35 -5.59 25.69 -30.85
N ASN A 36 -5.23 26.17 -29.65
CA ASN A 36 -6.20 26.43 -28.58
C ASN A 36 -7.24 27.49 -28.96
N ALA A 37 -6.83 28.57 -29.62
CA ALA A 37 -7.76 29.60 -30.08
C ALA A 37 -8.78 29.05 -31.09
N ARG A 38 -8.32 28.22 -32.04
CA ARG A 38 -9.20 27.53 -33.01
C ARG A 38 -10.11 26.52 -32.34
N ALA A 39 -9.60 25.76 -31.37
CA ALA A 39 -10.39 24.82 -30.58
C ALA A 39 -11.51 25.53 -29.80
N ARG A 40 -11.20 26.67 -29.16
CA ARG A 40 -12.20 27.49 -28.46
C ARG A 40 -13.29 27.99 -29.39
N GLN A 41 -12.94 28.47 -30.58
CA GLN A 41 -13.92 28.89 -31.59
C GLN A 41 -14.80 27.73 -32.07
N ALA A 42 -14.23 26.52 -32.21
CA ALA A 42 -14.99 25.33 -32.57
C ALA A 42 -15.96 24.91 -31.44
N ILE A 43 -15.51 24.99 -30.18
CA ILE A 43 -16.35 24.67 -29.00
C ILE A 43 -17.55 25.63 -28.88
N LEU A 44 -17.36 26.93 -29.17
CA LEU A 44 -18.46 27.92 -29.14
C LEU A 44 -19.57 27.62 -30.17
N ARG A 45 -19.28 26.83 -31.21
CA ARG A 45 -20.25 26.44 -32.24
C ARG A 45 -20.99 25.13 -31.92
N VAL A 46 -20.59 24.44 -30.85
CA VAL A 46 -21.17 23.16 -30.44
C VAL A 46 -22.25 23.40 -29.38
N SER A 47 -23.34 22.64 -29.44
CA SER A 47 -24.40 22.72 -28.43
C SER A 47 -23.89 22.27 -27.07
N ARG A 48 -24.56 22.69 -25.99
CA ARG A 48 -24.17 22.29 -24.64
C ARG A 48 -24.27 20.78 -24.44
N GLU A 49 -25.34 20.17 -24.93
CA GLU A 49 -25.60 18.72 -24.81
C GLU A 49 -24.52 17.90 -25.52
N ASP A 50 -24.15 18.28 -26.75
CA ASP A 50 -23.08 17.62 -27.50
C ASP A 50 -21.71 17.74 -26.79
N LEU A 51 -21.47 18.84 -26.08
CA LEU A 51 -20.23 19.05 -25.34
C LEU A 51 -20.16 18.16 -24.09
N GLU A 52 -21.26 18.02 -23.37
CA GLU A 52 -21.40 17.12 -22.22
C GLU A 52 -21.19 15.66 -22.64
N ASP A 53 -21.80 15.23 -23.74
CA ASP A 53 -21.62 13.90 -24.32
C ASP A 53 -20.17 13.62 -24.75
N ARG A 54 -19.52 14.59 -25.41
CA ARG A 54 -18.10 14.49 -25.77
C ARG A 54 -17.20 14.39 -24.54
N PHE A 55 -17.50 15.19 -23.51
CA PHE A 55 -16.76 15.14 -22.25
C PHE A 55 -16.88 13.78 -21.58
N LEU A 56 -18.08 13.22 -21.50
CA LEU A 56 -18.31 11.90 -20.90
C LEU A 56 -17.56 10.79 -21.65
N ARG A 57 -17.68 10.75 -22.99
CA ARG A 57 -16.93 9.77 -23.81
C ARG A 57 -15.42 9.90 -23.64
N LEU A 58 -14.90 11.13 -23.66
CA LEU A 58 -13.47 11.39 -23.48
C LEU A 58 -13.01 11.02 -22.07
N HIS A 59 -13.85 11.20 -21.05
CA HIS A 59 -13.56 10.80 -19.69
C HIS A 59 -13.44 9.27 -19.55
N GLU A 60 -14.38 8.53 -20.15
CA GLU A 60 -14.34 7.07 -20.19
C GLU A 60 -13.09 6.54 -20.91
N GLU A 61 -12.76 7.12 -22.07
CA GLU A 61 -11.53 6.81 -22.81
C GLU A 61 -10.28 7.08 -21.96
N ASN A 62 -10.24 8.22 -21.25
CA ASN A 62 -9.12 8.56 -20.38
C ASN A 62 -8.97 7.56 -19.23
N LEU A 63 -10.08 7.07 -18.69
CA LEU A 63 -10.09 6.04 -17.65
C LEU A 63 -9.54 4.71 -18.18
N LEU A 64 -9.97 4.29 -19.37
CA LEU A 64 -9.44 3.08 -20.03
C LEU A 64 -7.94 3.21 -20.33
N LEU A 65 -7.49 4.39 -20.78
CA LEU A 65 -6.08 4.65 -21.03
C LEU A 65 -5.26 4.55 -19.75
N LYS A 66 -5.72 5.14 -18.64
CA LYS A 66 -5.06 5.00 -17.33
C LYS A 66 -4.98 3.54 -16.88
N GLN A 67 -6.06 2.77 -17.06
CA GLN A 67 -6.05 1.34 -16.75
C GLN A 67 -5.01 0.58 -17.58
N HIS A 68 -4.93 0.86 -18.90
CA HIS A 68 -3.93 0.23 -19.76
C HIS A 68 -2.51 0.61 -19.32
N THR A 69 -2.26 1.89 -19.02
CA THR A 69 -0.96 2.36 -18.52
C THR A 69 -0.57 1.63 -17.24
N HIS A 70 -1.45 1.54 -16.24
CA HIS A 70 -1.16 0.80 -15.01
C HIS A 70 -0.88 -0.69 -15.26
N LYS A 71 -1.63 -1.34 -16.16
CA LYS A 71 -1.34 -2.73 -16.55
C LYS A 71 0.06 -2.89 -17.17
N GLN A 72 0.47 -1.95 -18.01
CA GLN A 72 1.80 -1.95 -18.60
C GLN A 72 2.88 -1.66 -17.56
N GLU A 73 2.67 -0.69 -16.66
CA GLU A 73 3.57 -0.40 -15.55
C GLU A 73 3.81 -1.64 -14.69
N ASP A 74 2.77 -2.38 -14.35
CA ASP A 74 2.90 -3.62 -13.58
C ASP A 74 3.64 -4.71 -14.35
N LYS A 75 3.48 -4.77 -15.68
CA LYS A 75 4.27 -5.67 -16.53
C LYS A 75 5.74 -5.28 -16.53
N ILE A 76 6.04 -3.98 -16.63
CA ILE A 76 7.41 -3.44 -16.56
C ILE A 76 8.02 -3.77 -15.21
N LYS A 77 7.32 -3.54 -14.09
CA LYS A 77 7.79 -3.91 -12.74
C LYS A 77 8.12 -5.40 -12.64
N ARG A 78 7.21 -6.28 -13.11
CA ARG A 78 7.46 -7.73 -13.13
C ARG A 78 8.66 -8.10 -14.01
N MET A 79 8.82 -7.46 -15.16
CA MET A 79 9.98 -7.68 -16.03
C MET A 79 11.27 -7.19 -15.39
N ALA A 80 11.26 -6.04 -14.72
CA ALA A 80 12.41 -5.51 -14.00
C ALA A 80 12.87 -6.49 -12.91
N THR A 81 11.95 -7.00 -12.09
CA THR A 81 12.28 -8.04 -11.10
C THR A 81 12.82 -9.32 -11.76
N LYS A 82 12.23 -9.77 -12.87
CA LYS A 82 12.74 -10.93 -13.63
C LYS A 82 14.15 -10.70 -14.16
N LEU A 83 14.45 -9.51 -14.66
CA LEU A 83 15.79 -9.14 -15.14
C LEU A 83 16.80 -9.13 -14.01
N VAL A 84 16.45 -8.55 -12.85
CA VAL A 84 17.29 -8.58 -11.65
C VAL A 84 17.62 -10.04 -11.27
N ARG A 85 16.61 -10.92 -11.22
CA ARG A 85 16.80 -12.36 -10.93
C ARG A 85 17.69 -13.04 -11.97
N LEU A 86 17.45 -12.83 -13.27
CA LEU A 86 18.27 -13.43 -14.33
C LEU A 86 19.73 -12.96 -14.28
N VAL A 87 19.98 -11.68 -14.00
CA VAL A 87 21.34 -11.16 -13.85
C VAL A 87 22.00 -11.78 -12.60
N LYS A 88 21.27 -11.93 -11.49
CA LYS A 88 21.75 -12.63 -10.29
C LYS A 88 22.10 -14.09 -10.60
N ASP A 89 21.23 -14.83 -11.28
CA ASP A 89 21.42 -16.24 -11.63
C ASP A 89 22.58 -16.44 -12.60
N ARG A 90 22.72 -15.57 -13.60
CA ARG A 90 23.89 -15.58 -14.49
C ARG A 90 25.18 -15.37 -13.71
N ARG A 91 25.20 -14.40 -12.79
CA ARG A 91 26.36 -14.14 -11.92
C ARG A 91 26.66 -15.36 -11.03
N ARG A 92 25.66 -16.13 -10.59
CA ARG A 92 25.84 -17.40 -9.86
C ARG A 92 26.49 -18.47 -10.72
N VAL A 93 25.97 -18.70 -11.93
CA VAL A 93 26.52 -19.71 -12.86
C VAL A 93 27.97 -19.39 -13.23
N GLU A 94 28.27 -18.12 -13.53
CA GLU A 94 29.64 -17.67 -13.80
C GLU A 94 30.56 -17.88 -12.57
N GLN A 95 30.06 -17.66 -11.35
CA GLN A 95 30.84 -17.90 -10.12
C GLN A 95 31.09 -19.38 -9.81
N VAL A 96 30.08 -20.24 -10.03
CA VAL A 96 30.22 -21.70 -9.87
C VAL A 96 31.19 -22.27 -10.93
N ALA A 97 31.10 -21.79 -12.17
CA ALA A 97 32.03 -22.15 -13.24
C ALA A 97 33.48 -21.66 -12.97
N ALA A 98 33.65 -20.56 -12.24
CA ALA A 98 34.94 -20.01 -11.85
C ALA A 98 35.56 -20.65 -10.59
N GLY A 99 34.92 -21.68 -10.00
CA GLY A 99 35.49 -22.45 -8.88
C GLY A 99 35.67 -21.69 -7.56
N GLY A 100 35.07 -20.51 -7.41
CA GLY A 100 35.30 -19.63 -6.27
C GLY A 100 34.24 -19.73 -5.19
N VAL A 101 34.49 -20.52 -4.14
CA VAL A 101 33.79 -20.34 -2.85
C VAL A 101 34.34 -19.06 -2.22
N ARG A 102 33.57 -17.96 -2.28
CA ARG A 102 33.85 -16.71 -1.57
C ARG A 102 32.76 -16.40 -0.54
N PRO A 103 33.04 -15.59 0.50
CA PRO A 103 32.19 -15.40 1.68
C PRO A 103 30.83 -14.71 1.44
N GLY A 104 30.47 -14.43 0.18
CA GLY A 104 29.26 -13.68 -0.20
C GLY A 104 28.00 -14.52 -0.35
N SER A 105 28.05 -15.87 -0.30
CA SER A 105 26.82 -16.66 -0.46
C SER A 105 25.81 -16.43 0.67
N ARG A 106 26.32 -16.23 1.91
CA ARG A 106 25.49 -15.87 3.07
C ARG A 106 24.89 -14.47 2.95
N ASP A 107 25.64 -13.54 2.37
CA ASP A 107 25.19 -12.16 2.17
C ASP A 107 24.08 -12.09 1.10
N VAL A 108 24.18 -12.95 0.08
CA VAL A 108 23.16 -13.10 -0.96
C VAL A 108 21.87 -13.75 -0.44
N GLU A 109 21.94 -14.78 0.42
CA GLU A 109 20.75 -15.35 1.06
C GLU A 109 20.04 -14.33 1.97
N LEU A 110 20.82 -13.52 2.70
CA LEU A 110 20.29 -12.42 3.51
C LEU A 110 19.66 -11.33 2.63
N GLU A 111 20.25 -11.03 1.48
CA GLU A 111 19.70 -10.09 0.49
C GLU A 111 18.39 -10.60 -0.14
N GLU A 112 18.26 -11.90 -0.39
CA GLU A 112 17.01 -12.52 -0.87
C GLU A 112 15.90 -12.47 0.19
N MET A 113 16.20 -12.80 1.44
CA MET A 113 15.22 -12.64 2.53
C MET A 113 14.83 -11.17 2.74
N MET A 114 15.76 -10.24 2.53
CA MET A 114 15.47 -8.81 2.59
C MET A 114 14.54 -8.38 1.46
N GLU A 115 14.74 -8.88 0.22
CA GLU A 115 13.84 -8.62 -0.91
C GLU A 115 12.44 -9.21 -0.68
N GLU A 116 12.33 -10.44 -0.18
CA GLU A 116 11.05 -11.05 0.16
C GLU A 116 10.32 -10.29 1.26
N LEU A 117 11.04 -9.85 2.30
CA LEU A 117 10.47 -8.99 3.35
C LEU A 117 10.03 -7.63 2.81
N GLN A 118 10.79 -7.02 1.89
CA GLN A 118 10.40 -5.76 1.25
C GLN A 118 9.13 -5.92 0.40
N GLU A 119 9.02 -7.01 -0.38
CA GLU A 119 7.82 -7.34 -1.14
C GLU A 119 6.61 -7.56 -0.21
N LYS A 120 6.81 -8.29 0.90
CA LYS A 120 5.78 -8.51 1.91
C LYS A 120 5.32 -7.22 2.58
N VAL A 121 6.25 -6.34 2.92
CA VAL A 121 5.95 -5.03 3.52
C VAL A 121 5.15 -4.18 2.54
N GLN A 122 5.53 -4.16 1.26
CA GLN A 122 4.80 -3.43 0.23
C GLN A 122 3.38 -3.98 0.04
N GLU A 123 3.22 -5.30 -0.03
CA GLU A 123 1.91 -5.95 -0.12
C GLU A 123 1.03 -5.60 1.08
N LEU A 124 1.57 -5.71 2.30
CA LEU A 124 0.87 -5.37 3.53
C LEU A 124 0.51 -3.88 3.59
N GLN A 125 1.39 -2.98 3.12
CA GLN A 125 1.10 -1.56 3.01
C GLN A 125 -0.08 -1.30 2.07
N MET A 126 -0.10 -1.93 0.89
CA MET A 126 -1.20 -1.81 -0.06
C MET A 126 -2.52 -2.35 0.53
N GLN A 127 -2.49 -3.50 1.19
CA GLN A 127 -3.65 -4.06 1.86
C GLN A 127 -4.16 -3.14 2.97
N ASN A 128 -3.26 -2.60 3.79
CA ASN A 128 -3.58 -1.70 4.89
C ASN A 128 -4.18 -0.38 4.36
N GLU A 129 -3.62 0.18 3.29
CA GLU A 129 -4.17 1.35 2.62
C GLU A 129 -5.57 1.07 2.05
N GLY A 130 -5.76 -0.08 1.39
CA GLY A 130 -7.07 -0.52 0.91
C GLY A 130 -8.09 -0.75 2.05
N LEU A 131 -7.65 -1.21 3.22
CA LEU A 131 -8.49 -1.32 4.42
C LEU A 131 -8.82 0.07 4.99
N LYS A 132 -7.86 1.00 5.05
CA LYS A 132 -8.08 2.38 5.47
C LYS A 132 -9.09 3.10 4.57
N GLN A 133 -9.00 2.94 3.26
CA GLN A 133 -9.97 3.51 2.31
C GLN A 133 -11.37 2.93 2.52
N ARG A 134 -11.49 1.60 2.68
CA ARG A 134 -12.78 0.95 2.99
C ARG A 134 -13.36 1.43 4.32
N LEU A 135 -12.53 1.56 5.36
CA LEU A 135 -12.94 2.09 6.65
C LEU A 135 -13.43 3.54 6.53
N LEU A 136 -12.72 4.37 5.78
CA LEU A 136 -13.10 5.77 5.54
C LEU A 136 -14.47 5.84 4.83
N ALA A 137 -14.67 5.03 3.79
CA ALA A 137 -15.95 4.94 3.10
C ALA A 137 -17.08 4.48 4.02
N ALA A 138 -16.86 3.45 4.85
CA ALA A 138 -17.85 2.98 5.82
C ALA A 138 -18.19 4.07 6.87
N LYS A 139 -17.19 4.83 7.35
CA LYS A 139 -17.41 5.96 8.25
C LYS A 139 -18.28 7.05 7.60
N GLN A 140 -18.00 7.40 6.35
CA GLN A 140 -18.81 8.37 5.60
C GLN A 140 -20.26 7.87 5.43
N GLN A 141 -20.45 6.60 5.07
CA GLN A 141 -21.78 6.00 4.96
C GLN A 141 -22.56 6.08 6.29
N LEU A 142 -21.93 5.76 7.42
CA LEU A 142 -22.55 5.87 8.74
C LEU A 142 -22.92 7.31 9.12
N GLN A 143 -22.02 8.27 8.86
CA GLN A 143 -22.31 9.69 9.12
C GLN A 143 -23.48 10.21 8.28
N THR A 144 -23.61 9.76 7.03
CA THR A 144 -24.74 10.15 6.17
C THR A 144 -26.04 9.43 6.56
N GLN A 145 -26.01 8.15 6.94
CA GLN A 145 -27.20 7.41 7.41
C GLN A 145 -27.72 7.91 8.76
N SER A 146 -26.83 8.21 9.71
CA SER A 146 -27.23 8.69 11.03
C SER A 146 -27.98 10.02 11.00
N LYS A 147 -27.81 10.82 9.93
CA LYS A 147 -28.42 12.15 9.77
C LYS A 147 -29.72 12.13 8.96
N ARG A 148 -30.17 10.98 8.44
CA ARG A 148 -31.42 10.91 7.68
C ARG A 148 -32.60 10.82 8.65
N PRO A 149 -33.54 11.79 8.66
CA PRO A 149 -34.78 11.65 9.40
C PRO A 149 -35.59 10.52 8.78
N THR A 150 -35.77 9.43 9.53
CA THR A 150 -36.64 8.32 9.15
C THR A 150 -37.99 8.45 9.86
N PRO A 151 -39.14 8.22 9.19
CA PRO A 151 -40.48 8.36 9.78
C PRO A 151 -40.72 7.49 11.03
N TYR A 152 -39.90 6.45 11.21
CA TYR A 152 -39.98 5.50 12.32
C TYR A 152 -38.80 5.59 13.28
N GLY A 153 -38.02 6.68 13.25
CA GLY A 153 -36.83 6.84 14.10
C GLY A 153 -37.11 6.82 15.62
N HIS A 154 -38.37 7.02 16.01
CA HIS A 154 -38.85 6.91 17.41
C HIS A 154 -39.03 5.45 17.87
N VAL A 155 -39.17 4.50 16.94
CA VAL A 155 -39.35 3.09 17.28
C VAL A 155 -38.00 2.49 17.66
N GLN A 156 -37.89 2.00 18.90
CA GLN A 156 -36.66 1.41 19.43
C GLN A 156 -36.38 0.05 18.77
N SER A 157 -35.10 -0.24 18.50
CA SER A 157 -34.69 -1.54 17.98
C SER A 157 -34.97 -2.63 19.01
N ARG A 158 -35.76 -3.64 18.63
CA ARG A 158 -36.08 -4.79 19.51
C ARG A 158 -34.92 -5.78 19.64
N VAL A 159 -33.93 -5.67 18.76
CA VAL A 159 -32.70 -6.47 18.75
C VAL A 159 -31.48 -5.55 18.88
N ASN A 160 -30.54 -5.90 19.73
CA ASN A 160 -29.32 -5.13 19.90
C ASN A 160 -28.36 -5.44 18.75
N THR A 161 -28.24 -4.52 17.80
CA THR A 161 -27.30 -4.67 16.66
C THR A 161 -25.85 -4.29 17.03
N GLY A 162 -25.56 -4.02 18.30
CA GLY A 162 -24.24 -3.60 18.77
C GLY A 162 -23.87 -2.15 18.42
N LEU A 163 -24.64 -1.45 17.59
CA LEU A 163 -24.40 -0.05 17.23
C LEU A 163 -25.00 0.89 18.30
N ARG A 164 -24.15 1.55 19.09
CA ARG A 164 -24.60 2.63 19.98
C ARG A 164 -25.02 3.83 19.14
N ARG A 165 -26.31 4.18 19.17
CA ARG A 165 -26.78 5.49 18.71
C ARG A 165 -26.05 6.54 19.53
N LEU A 166 -25.26 7.39 18.89
CA LEU A 166 -24.64 8.54 19.55
C LEU A 166 -25.78 9.48 19.94
N ARG A 167 -26.21 9.36 21.19
CA ARG A 167 -27.35 10.04 21.79
C ARG A 167 -27.04 11.53 21.92
N GLU A 168 -27.74 12.37 21.16
CA GLU A 168 -27.78 13.84 21.27
C GLU A 168 -28.55 14.26 22.53
N ASP A 169 -28.04 13.95 23.71
CA ASP A 169 -28.67 14.38 24.98
C ASP A 169 -27.78 15.39 25.70
N THR A 170 -27.40 16.46 25.00
CA THR A 170 -26.67 17.60 25.60
C THR A 170 -27.56 18.81 25.91
N PHE A 171 -28.87 18.73 25.67
CA PHE A 171 -29.77 19.86 25.90
C PHE A 171 -31.05 19.44 26.63
N SER A 172 -30.95 18.98 27.88
CA SER A 172 -32.04 19.01 28.88
C SER A 172 -31.58 18.45 30.23
N LEU A 173 -30.62 19.09 30.89
CA LEU A 173 -30.44 18.89 32.33
C LEU A 173 -29.98 20.19 33.00
N ALA A 174 -30.83 21.21 32.91
CA ALA A 174 -30.80 22.33 33.84
C ALA A 174 -31.67 21.98 35.04
N GLN A 175 -31.08 21.42 36.11
CA GLN A 175 -31.48 21.55 37.53
C GLN A 175 -30.59 20.67 38.47
N LEU A 176 -29.43 21.21 38.88
CA LEU A 176 -28.75 21.17 40.23
C LEU A 176 -28.41 19.80 40.93
N PRO A 177 -27.51 19.71 41.97
CA PRO A 177 -26.04 19.48 41.88
C PRO A 177 -25.53 18.41 42.91
N PRO A 178 -24.27 18.43 43.45
CA PRO A 178 -23.00 17.97 42.87
C PRO A 178 -22.31 16.84 43.68
N ALA A 179 -21.51 15.97 43.05
CA ALA A 179 -20.48 15.20 43.77
C ALA A 179 -19.26 14.93 42.89
N ALA A 180 -18.09 15.25 43.46
CA ALA A 180 -16.77 15.35 42.83
C ALA A 180 -16.14 13.99 42.41
N PRO A 181 -15.05 14.01 41.62
CA PRO A 181 -14.56 12.85 40.88
C PRO A 181 -13.56 12.01 41.68
N ARG A 182 -13.61 10.68 41.51
CA ARG A 182 -12.54 9.77 41.99
C ARG A 182 -12.13 8.84 40.84
N GLY A 183 -10.88 9.00 40.40
CA GLY A 183 -10.25 8.10 39.44
C GLY A 183 -10.03 6.70 40.03
N PRO A 184 -9.78 5.67 39.19
CA PRO A 184 -9.65 4.31 39.69
C PRO A 184 -8.24 4.09 40.25
N ARG A 185 -8.17 3.72 41.53
CA ARG A 185 -7.01 3.09 42.15
C ARG A 185 -7.05 1.59 41.85
N SER A 186 -5.94 1.07 41.36
CA SER A 186 -5.63 -0.35 41.31
C SER A 186 -5.69 -0.96 42.71
N VAL A 187 -6.38 -2.10 42.86
CA VAL A 187 -6.15 -3.04 43.96
C VAL A 187 -6.29 -4.46 43.39
N GLU A 188 -5.17 -5.16 43.48
CA GLU A 188 -4.99 -6.58 43.24
C GLU A 188 -5.56 -7.43 44.39
N VAL A 189 -6.03 -8.63 44.02
CA VAL A 189 -5.97 -9.92 44.74
C VAL A 189 -6.65 -9.99 46.11
N GLU A 190 -7.67 -10.85 46.23
CA GLU A 190 -7.56 -12.02 47.13
C GLU A 190 -8.55 -13.15 46.81
N MET A 191 -8.11 -14.35 47.17
CA MET A 191 -8.61 -15.67 46.81
C MET A 191 -9.92 -16.04 47.49
N SER A 192 -10.77 -16.81 46.79
CA SER A 192 -11.27 -18.13 47.23
C SER A 192 -12.57 -18.47 46.48
N GLY A 193 -12.60 -19.63 45.83
CA GLY A 193 -13.81 -20.13 45.17
C GLY A 193 -13.49 -21.08 44.02
N ARG A 194 -13.28 -22.36 44.36
CA ARG A 194 -13.23 -23.49 43.42
C ARG A 194 -14.46 -23.44 42.50
N ALA A 195 -14.27 -23.22 41.21
CA ALA A 195 -15.30 -23.31 40.17
C ALA A 195 -14.99 -24.50 39.23
N PRO A 196 -16.02 -25.21 38.73
CA PRO A 196 -15.92 -26.59 38.27
C PRO A 196 -15.17 -26.71 36.94
N GLN A 197 -14.42 -27.81 36.79
CA GLN A 197 -13.87 -28.18 35.50
C GLN A 197 -14.96 -28.31 34.44
N GLY A 198 -14.78 -27.63 33.31
CA GLY A 198 -15.55 -27.92 32.10
C GLY A 198 -15.50 -26.78 31.08
N LEU A 199 -14.95 -27.09 29.91
CA LEU A 199 -15.20 -26.39 28.63
C LEU A 199 -14.38 -25.12 28.33
N LEU A 200 -13.06 -25.15 28.56
CA LEU A 200 -12.13 -24.29 27.83
C LEU A 200 -11.24 -25.18 26.95
N PRO A 201 -11.31 -25.07 25.62
CA PRO A 201 -10.38 -25.74 24.73
C PRO A 201 -8.95 -25.27 25.01
N ARG A 202 -8.21 -26.06 25.78
CA ARG A 202 -6.81 -25.81 26.16
C ARG A 202 -5.86 -26.30 25.07
N TYR A 203 -5.92 -25.68 23.90
CA TYR A 203 -5.10 -26.05 22.74
C TYR A 203 -3.57 -25.92 22.96
N GLY A 204 -3.11 -25.31 24.06
CA GLY A 204 -1.69 -25.25 24.43
C GLY A 204 -1.28 -26.07 25.64
N HIS A 205 -2.21 -26.45 26.52
CA HIS A 205 -1.85 -27.13 27.78
C HIS A 205 -1.67 -28.64 27.58
N SER A 206 -2.54 -29.26 26.76
CA SER A 206 -2.43 -30.68 26.42
C SER A 206 -1.10 -30.99 25.74
N LEU A 207 -0.69 -30.18 24.76
CA LEU A 207 0.55 -30.42 24.00
C LEU A 207 1.81 -30.34 24.88
N LEU A 208 1.82 -29.42 25.86
CA LEU A 208 2.92 -29.30 26.80
C LEU A 208 2.92 -30.42 27.85
N ASP A 209 1.75 -30.88 28.28
CA ASP A 209 1.64 -32.01 29.20
C ASP A 209 1.97 -33.34 28.51
N ASP A 210 1.61 -33.50 27.23
CA ASP A 210 1.98 -34.63 26.39
C ASP A 210 3.51 -34.68 26.19
N ALA A 211 4.13 -33.55 25.84
CA ALA A 211 5.59 -33.45 25.74
C ALA A 211 6.29 -33.76 27.07
N ARG A 212 5.73 -33.31 28.21
CA ARG A 212 6.27 -33.64 29.54
C ARG A 212 6.08 -35.12 29.91
N ALA A 213 4.99 -35.74 29.50
CA ALA A 213 4.74 -37.17 29.70
C ALA A 213 5.70 -38.02 28.86
N GLU A 214 5.94 -37.63 27.61
CA GLU A 214 6.87 -38.31 26.72
C GLU A 214 8.31 -38.23 27.22
N ILE A 215 8.76 -37.07 27.70
CA ILE A 215 10.08 -36.94 28.34
C ILE A 215 10.23 -37.93 29.51
N ARG A 216 9.21 -38.05 30.38
CA ARG A 216 9.25 -39.02 31.50
C ARG A 216 9.31 -40.47 31.01
N ASN A 217 8.52 -40.81 29.99
CA ASN A 217 8.54 -42.16 29.42
C ASN A 217 9.91 -42.50 28.80
N LEU A 218 10.54 -41.55 28.10
CA LEU A 218 11.88 -41.74 27.56
C LEU A 218 12.92 -41.93 28.67
N TYR A 219 12.83 -41.17 29.76
CA TYR A 219 13.68 -41.39 30.94
C TYR A 219 13.50 -42.79 31.54
N VAL A 220 12.25 -43.27 31.63
CA VAL A 220 11.95 -44.62 32.15
C VAL A 220 12.49 -45.71 31.20
N LEU A 221 12.32 -45.55 29.89
CA LEU A 221 12.85 -46.49 28.90
C LEU A 221 14.39 -46.50 28.87
N PHE A 222 15.02 -45.34 29.06
CA PHE A 222 16.47 -45.23 29.15
C PHE A 222 17.02 -45.88 30.42
N LEU A 223 16.30 -45.73 31.54
CA LEU A 223 16.64 -46.40 32.80
C LEU A 223 16.34 -47.90 32.80
N SER A 224 15.40 -48.39 31.97
CA SER A 224 15.12 -49.82 31.83
C SER A 224 16.00 -50.52 30.79
N ALA A 225 16.74 -49.76 29.99
CA ALA A 225 17.65 -50.26 28.95
C ALA A 225 19.14 -50.25 29.39
N SER A 226 19.41 -49.85 30.63
CA SER A 226 20.73 -49.88 31.28
C SER A 226 20.74 -50.83 32.46
#